data_AF-A0A1E7KLK5-F1
#
_entry.id   AF-A0A1E7KLK5-F1
#
_cell.length_a   1.000
_cell.length_b   1.000
_cell.length_c   1.000
_cell.angle_alpha   90.00
_cell.angle_beta   90.00
_cell.angle_gamma   90.00
#
_symmetry.space_group_name_H-M   'P 1'
#
loop_
_entity.id
_entity.type
_entity.pdbx_description
1 polymer ?
#
loop_
_entity_poly.entity_id
_entity_poly.type
_entity_poly.pdbx_seq_one_letter_code
_entity_poly.pdbx_strand_id
1 'polypeptide(L)'
;MSKQAKLDRWVLAFDGSCDTCKAISEAVEQASQGKLEVLPLGHPDVQEWRRLSVGPEPPWEPTLVHVRGEQVQAWTRPLMGLLLAKKLGPRATYRVLQSLGRLRTENRNETQSRGSIDRKRFLQLFGGIGVATAITVTGQTPAFAQSPKTRAAAWVAANKDRLPHTYAGITQHPAAYRPVILAALPPRERAQAWVEHFDHYRRLHPNLTAEQSAVINDAEKIAKRVFADGRDQRLPELRRLEAAAKHEFGPEGAAGLLVNYGPAEASVGPEANCTCATDSDYCGTYCSRGGCQLVGNSCGSLGLFDCNGRCT
;
A
#
# COMPACT_ATOMS: atom_id res chain seq x y z
N MET A 1 -37.50 21.91 14.81
CA MET A 1 -37.18 21.42 13.46
C MET A 1 -36.84 19.93 13.57
N SER A 2 -37.59 19.08 12.88
CA SER A 2 -37.88 17.69 13.27
C SER A 2 -36.77 16.68 12.97
N LYS A 3 -36.62 15.65 13.84
CA LYS A 3 -35.65 14.52 13.76
C LYS A 3 -35.70 13.73 12.44
N GLN A 4 -36.74 13.90 11.62
CA GLN A 4 -36.95 13.24 10.32
C GLN A 4 -35.97 13.68 9.20
N ALA A 5 -35.35 14.86 9.28
CA ALA A 5 -34.46 15.35 8.22
C ALA A 5 -33.09 14.65 8.15
N LYS A 6 -32.81 13.71 9.07
CA LYS A 6 -31.58 12.88 9.08
C LYS A 6 -31.69 11.58 8.26
N LEU A 7 -32.80 11.34 7.54
CA LEU A 7 -33.16 10.03 6.99
C LEU A 7 -32.82 9.79 5.51
N ASP A 8 -32.25 10.77 4.77
CA ASP A 8 -31.76 10.56 3.41
C ASP A 8 -30.36 11.20 3.29
N ARG A 9 -29.32 10.37 3.30
CA ARG A 9 -27.92 10.82 3.31
C ARG A 9 -27.12 10.14 2.22
N TRP A 10 -26.35 10.93 1.49
CA TRP A 10 -25.37 10.43 0.52
C TRP A 10 -23.99 10.56 1.14
N VAL A 11 -23.31 9.44 1.31
CA VAL A 11 -21.98 9.36 1.91
C VAL A 11 -21.00 8.87 0.85
N LEU A 12 -19.94 9.62 0.61
CA LEU A 12 -18.77 9.14 -0.11
C LEU A 12 -17.76 8.62 0.90
N ALA A 13 -17.67 7.29 0.99
CA ALA A 13 -16.68 6.64 1.81
C ALA A 13 -15.35 6.51 1.06
N PHE A 14 -14.26 6.99 1.64
CA PHE A 14 -12.91 6.84 1.08
C PHE A 14 -11.87 6.61 2.18
N ASP A 15 -10.71 6.07 1.85
CA ASP A 15 -9.58 5.95 2.77
C ASP A 15 -8.31 6.49 2.10
N GLY A 16 -7.62 7.38 2.79
CA GLY A 16 -6.49 8.13 2.26
C GLY A 16 -5.64 8.71 3.38
N SER A 17 -4.88 7.86 4.08
CA SER A 17 -3.74 8.21 4.93
C SER A 17 -3.84 9.57 5.66
N CYS A 18 -4.44 9.48 6.85
CA CYS A 18 -4.67 10.43 7.96
C CYS A 18 -4.42 11.95 7.85
N ASP A 19 -3.38 12.49 7.20
CA ASP A 19 -3.22 13.95 7.05
C ASP A 19 -3.86 14.49 5.74
N THR A 20 -4.04 13.61 4.76
CA THR A 20 -4.66 13.93 3.46
C THR A 20 -6.19 13.97 3.55
N CYS A 21 -6.76 13.29 4.54
CA CYS A 21 -8.21 13.15 4.72
C CYS A 21 -8.92 14.49 4.95
N LYS A 22 -8.32 15.42 5.70
CA LYS A 22 -8.97 16.70 6.04
C LYS A 22 -9.12 17.61 4.83
N ALA A 23 -8.07 17.74 4.02
CA ALA A 23 -8.11 18.54 2.78
C ALA A 23 -9.07 17.94 1.73
N ILE A 24 -9.19 16.60 1.66
CA ILE A 24 -10.16 15.93 0.77
C ILE A 24 -11.58 16.16 1.28
N SER A 25 -11.84 15.97 2.57
CA SER A 25 -13.16 16.21 3.15
C SER A 25 -13.61 17.66 2.93
N GLU A 26 -12.73 18.64 3.17
CA GLU A 26 -13.02 20.05 2.90
C GLU A 26 -13.28 20.33 1.41
N ALA A 27 -12.46 19.77 0.50
CA ALA A 27 -12.65 19.95 -0.94
C ALA A 27 -13.94 19.28 -1.46
N VAL A 28 -14.30 18.12 -0.92
CA VAL A 28 -15.52 17.39 -1.29
C VAL A 28 -16.75 18.04 -0.68
N GLU A 29 -16.71 18.51 0.56
CA GLU A 29 -17.77 19.29 1.19
C GLU A 29 -18.03 20.59 0.41
N GLN A 30 -16.97 21.32 0.05
CA GLN A 30 -17.07 22.56 -0.71
C GLN A 30 -17.58 22.33 -2.14
N ALA A 31 -17.15 21.24 -2.80
CA ALA A 31 -17.60 20.89 -4.15
C ALA A 31 -19.03 20.30 -4.18
N SER A 32 -19.45 19.64 -3.11
CA SER A 32 -20.78 19.02 -3.01
C SER A 32 -21.85 19.96 -2.44
N GLN A 33 -21.45 21.09 -1.85
CA GLN A 33 -22.37 22.07 -1.22
C GLN A 33 -23.29 21.40 -0.18
N GLY A 34 -22.75 20.47 0.61
CA GLY A 34 -23.51 19.73 1.63
C GLY A 34 -24.43 18.63 1.08
N LYS A 35 -24.38 18.32 -0.22
CA LYS A 35 -25.15 17.21 -0.83
C LYS A 35 -24.49 15.84 -0.64
N LEU A 36 -23.25 15.83 -0.18
CA LEU A 36 -22.44 14.63 0.01
C LEU A 36 -21.71 14.77 1.35
N GLU A 37 -21.86 13.77 2.20
CA GLU A 37 -21.08 13.57 3.40
C GLU A 37 -19.87 12.71 3.08
N VAL A 38 -18.82 12.84 3.89
CA VAL A 38 -17.57 12.14 3.67
C VAL A 38 -17.18 11.40 4.93
N LEU A 39 -17.04 10.07 4.82
CA LEU A 39 -16.67 9.21 5.95
C LEU A 39 -15.48 8.30 5.59
N PRO A 40 -14.66 7.88 6.56
CA PRO A 40 -13.61 6.92 6.30
C PRO A 40 -14.19 5.54 5.98
N LEU A 41 -13.54 4.77 5.10
CA LEU A 41 -13.95 3.36 4.84
C LEU A 41 -13.90 2.49 6.11
N GLY A 42 -13.07 2.87 7.09
CA GLY A 42 -12.98 2.25 8.40
C GLY A 42 -14.09 2.62 9.39
N HIS A 43 -14.99 3.55 9.07
CA HIS A 43 -16.06 3.94 9.98
C HIS A 43 -17.02 2.76 10.24
N PRO A 44 -17.41 2.46 11.50
CA PRO A 44 -18.27 1.31 11.83
C PRO A 44 -19.56 1.25 10.99
N ASP A 45 -20.27 2.37 10.88
CA ASP A 45 -21.49 2.45 10.05
C ASP A 45 -21.22 2.17 8.57
N VAL A 46 -20.09 2.64 8.03
CA VAL A 46 -19.72 2.43 6.62
C VAL A 46 -19.39 0.96 6.36
N GLN A 47 -18.71 0.29 7.30
CA GLN A 47 -18.43 -1.14 7.20
C GLN A 47 -19.73 -1.94 7.20
N GLU A 48 -20.66 -1.60 8.09
CA GLU A 48 -21.96 -2.27 8.18
C GLU A 48 -22.79 -2.07 6.91
N TRP A 49 -22.91 -0.83 6.43
CA TRP A 49 -23.60 -0.51 5.18
C TRP A 49 -23.03 -1.24 3.98
N ARG A 50 -21.70 -1.36 3.89
CA ARG A 50 -21.04 -2.07 2.80
C ARG A 50 -21.27 -3.59 2.91
N ARG A 51 -21.30 -4.15 4.13
CA ARG A 51 -21.66 -5.56 4.35
C ARG A 51 -23.09 -5.85 3.89
N LEU A 52 -24.03 -4.98 4.24
CA LEU A 52 -25.45 -5.13 3.90
C LEU A 52 -25.74 -4.95 2.40
N SER A 53 -25.03 -4.05 1.72
CA SER A 53 -25.36 -3.68 0.33
C SER A 53 -24.45 -4.29 -0.74
N VAL A 54 -23.18 -4.54 -0.44
CA VAL A 54 -22.17 -5.03 -1.41
C VAL A 54 -21.87 -6.52 -1.19
N GLY A 55 -22.02 -7.02 0.04
CA GLY A 55 -21.80 -8.41 0.42
C GLY A 55 -20.93 -8.53 1.69
N PRO A 56 -20.83 -9.74 2.27
CA PRO A 56 -20.23 -9.97 3.60
C PRO A 56 -18.75 -9.56 3.71
N GLU A 57 -18.02 -9.51 2.59
CA GLU A 57 -16.62 -9.06 2.51
C GLU A 57 -16.47 -8.02 1.39
N PRO A 58 -16.88 -6.76 1.60
CA PRO A 58 -16.90 -5.76 0.56
C PRO A 58 -15.47 -5.28 0.22
N PRO A 59 -15.07 -5.24 -1.07
CA PRO A 59 -13.71 -4.85 -1.46
C PRO A 59 -13.38 -3.42 -1.02
N TRP A 60 -12.18 -3.20 -0.46
CA TRP A 60 -11.73 -1.91 0.11
C TRP A 60 -11.45 -0.85 -0.97
N GLU A 61 -12.52 -0.33 -1.56
CA GLU A 61 -12.52 0.67 -2.61
C GLU A 61 -13.43 1.85 -2.20
N PRO A 62 -13.17 3.08 -2.69
CA PRO A 62 -14.09 4.20 -2.49
C PRO A 62 -15.51 3.80 -2.88
N THR A 63 -16.46 4.08 -1.99
CA THR A 63 -17.83 3.60 -2.10
C THR A 63 -18.78 4.77 -1.90
N LEU A 64 -19.70 4.95 -2.84
CA LEU A 64 -20.83 5.86 -2.64
C LEU A 64 -21.95 5.07 -1.95
N VAL A 65 -22.38 5.56 -0.79
CA VAL A 65 -23.46 4.97 0.00
C VAL A 65 -24.63 5.94 0.01
N HIS A 66 -25.82 5.41 -0.21
CA HIS A 66 -27.07 6.13 -0.03
C HIS A 66 -27.86 5.43 1.07
N VAL A 67 -28.06 6.15 2.18
CA VAL A 67 -28.82 5.68 3.34
C VAL A 67 -30.18 6.36 3.32
N ARG A 68 -31.24 5.56 3.23
CA ARG A 68 -32.63 6.02 3.27
C ARG A 68 -33.42 5.25 4.33
N GLY A 69 -33.42 5.76 5.56
CA GLY A 69 -33.95 5.02 6.72
C GLY A 69 -33.21 3.70 6.93
N GLU A 70 -33.91 2.57 6.86
CA GLU A 70 -33.34 1.23 6.97
C GLU A 70 -32.79 0.68 5.64
N GLN A 71 -33.05 1.36 4.52
CA GLN A 71 -32.56 0.93 3.21
C GLN A 71 -31.18 1.53 2.94
N VAL A 72 -30.22 0.66 2.65
CA VAL A 72 -28.86 1.04 2.31
C VAL A 72 -28.54 0.54 0.92
N GLN A 73 -28.06 1.45 0.07
CA GLN A 73 -27.54 1.12 -1.25
C GLN A 73 -26.10 1.61 -1.35
N ALA A 74 -25.23 0.78 -1.93
CA ALA A 74 -23.83 1.11 -2.08
C ALA A 74 -23.37 0.81 -3.51
N TRP A 75 -22.58 1.71 -4.08
CA TRP A 75 -22.01 1.57 -5.42
C TRP A 75 -20.51 1.82 -5.41
N THR A 76 -19.79 0.91 -6.05
CA THR A 76 -18.35 1.00 -6.29
C THR A 76 -18.08 1.20 -7.79
N ARG A 77 -16.83 1.54 -8.15
CA ARG A 77 -16.33 1.48 -9.55
C ARG A 77 -17.09 2.43 -10.52
N PRO A 78 -17.13 2.26 -11.88
CA PRO A 78 -17.75 3.24 -12.79
C PRO A 78 -19.18 3.67 -12.44
N LEU A 79 -19.96 2.78 -11.83
CA LEU A 79 -21.32 3.07 -11.36
C LEU A 79 -21.35 4.17 -10.30
N MET A 80 -20.38 4.18 -9.38
CA MET A 80 -20.18 5.27 -8.41
C MET A 80 -19.97 6.62 -9.12
N GLY A 81 -19.11 6.65 -10.14
CA GLY A 81 -18.81 7.88 -10.90
C GLY A 81 -20.03 8.42 -11.65
N LEU A 82 -20.82 7.52 -12.25
CA LEU A 82 -22.05 7.89 -12.97
C LEU A 82 -23.13 8.43 -12.03
N LEU A 83 -23.29 7.82 -10.84
CA LEU A 83 -24.26 8.27 -9.85
C LEU A 83 -23.84 9.59 -9.19
N LEU A 84 -22.55 9.78 -8.92
CA LEU A 84 -22.01 11.09 -8.52
C LEU A 84 -22.31 12.14 -9.59
N ALA A 85 -22.10 11.85 -10.88
CA ALA A 85 -22.39 12.75 -12.00
C ALA A 85 -23.87 13.14 -12.07
N LYS A 86 -24.77 12.17 -11.83
CA LYS A 86 -26.21 12.40 -11.77
C LYS A 86 -26.62 13.25 -10.55
N LYS A 87 -25.96 13.08 -9.40
CA LYS A 87 -26.34 13.72 -8.13
C LYS A 87 -25.75 15.11 -7.95
N LEU A 88 -24.47 15.28 -8.27
CA LEU A 88 -23.72 16.52 -8.10
C LEU A 88 -23.69 17.36 -9.38
N GLY A 89 -23.96 16.74 -10.53
CA GLY A 89 -23.78 17.33 -11.85
C GLY A 89 -22.33 17.14 -12.36
N PRO A 90 -22.13 17.09 -13.68
CA PRO A 90 -20.85 16.67 -14.29
C PRO A 90 -19.67 17.54 -13.88
N ARG A 91 -19.88 18.85 -13.63
CA ARG A 91 -18.82 19.78 -13.20
C ARG A 91 -18.36 19.54 -11.77
N ALA A 92 -19.29 19.35 -10.84
CA ALA A 92 -18.97 19.08 -9.43
C ALA A 92 -18.37 17.68 -9.28
N THR A 93 -18.89 16.68 -10.00
CA THR A 93 -18.30 15.34 -10.05
C THR A 93 -16.91 15.35 -10.64
N TYR A 94 -16.68 16.10 -11.73
CA TYR A 94 -15.34 16.25 -12.26
C TYR A 94 -14.41 16.89 -11.24
N ARG A 95 -14.85 17.90 -10.46
CA ARG A 95 -14.03 18.48 -9.38
C ARG A 95 -13.75 17.49 -8.25
N VAL A 96 -14.74 16.72 -7.81
CA VAL A 96 -14.57 15.68 -6.79
C VAL A 96 -13.58 14.60 -7.29
N LEU A 97 -13.78 14.08 -8.50
CA LEU A 97 -12.88 13.12 -9.13
C LEU A 97 -11.50 13.71 -9.44
N GLN A 98 -11.43 15.00 -9.76
CA GLN A 98 -10.19 15.73 -9.99
C GLN A 98 -9.46 15.99 -8.67
N SER A 99 -10.10 16.25 -7.54
CA SER A 99 -9.44 16.32 -6.23
C SER A 99 -8.90 14.94 -5.83
N LEU A 100 -9.68 13.89 -6.08
CA LEU A 100 -9.24 12.50 -5.93
C LEU A 100 -8.10 12.14 -6.90
N GLY A 101 -8.02 12.78 -8.08
CA GLY A 101 -7.02 12.53 -9.12
C GLY A 101 -5.78 13.42 -9.06
N ARG A 102 -5.90 14.68 -8.62
CA ARG A 102 -4.81 15.67 -8.49
C ARG A 102 -3.90 15.32 -7.35
N LEU A 103 -4.40 14.76 -6.25
CA LEU A 103 -3.55 14.19 -5.19
C LEU A 103 -2.73 12.98 -5.68
N ARG A 104 -3.21 12.32 -6.74
CA ARG A 104 -2.48 11.27 -7.47
C ARG A 104 -1.46 11.81 -8.48
N THR A 105 -1.54 13.11 -8.80
CA THR A 105 -0.77 13.76 -9.89
C THR A 105 0.17 14.86 -9.39
N GLU A 106 -0.10 15.51 -8.25
CA GLU A 106 0.83 16.40 -7.53
C GLU A 106 2.00 15.59 -6.95
N ASN A 107 1.80 14.28 -6.73
CA ASN A 107 2.89 13.31 -6.53
C ASN A 107 3.58 12.84 -7.84
N ARG A 108 3.17 13.31 -9.02
CA ARG A 108 3.73 12.91 -10.35
C ARG A 108 4.47 14.03 -11.10
N ASN A 109 4.36 15.30 -10.73
CA ASN A 109 4.81 16.42 -11.58
C ASN A 109 5.94 17.27 -10.98
N GLU A 110 6.99 16.63 -10.47
CA GLU A 110 8.33 17.19 -10.59
C GLU A 110 9.13 16.29 -11.53
N THR A 111 9.44 16.82 -12.71
CA THR A 111 10.28 16.25 -13.78
C THR A 111 9.58 15.41 -14.86
N GLN A 112 8.97 16.11 -15.83
CA GLN A 112 9.00 15.65 -17.22
C GLN A 112 9.16 16.83 -18.18
N SER A 113 10.28 16.86 -18.91
CA SER A 113 10.42 17.64 -20.13
C SER A 113 10.90 16.76 -21.28
N ARG A 114 10.06 16.77 -22.33
CA ARG A 114 10.27 16.58 -23.78
C ARG A 114 10.63 15.22 -24.38
N GLY A 115 9.82 14.87 -25.39
CA GLY A 115 10.19 14.05 -26.54
C GLY A 115 8.96 13.60 -27.36
N SER A 116 8.57 14.38 -28.37
CA SER A 116 7.47 14.05 -29.31
C SER A 116 7.99 13.29 -30.54
N ILE A 117 7.28 12.26 -30.99
CA ILE A 117 7.42 11.69 -32.35
C ILE A 117 6.05 11.63 -33.05
N ASP A 118 6.16 11.71 -34.37
CA ASP A 118 5.32 12.31 -35.42
C ASP A 118 3.96 11.64 -35.72
N ARG A 119 2.96 12.50 -35.99
CA ARG A 119 1.55 12.19 -36.26
C ARG A 119 1.28 11.85 -37.73
N LYS A 120 2.23 12.08 -38.64
CA LYS A 120 2.00 11.94 -40.09
C LYS A 120 2.08 10.52 -40.64
N ARG A 121 2.61 9.55 -39.90
CA ARG A 121 2.66 8.14 -40.35
C ARG A 121 1.42 7.30 -40.03
N PHE A 122 0.49 7.82 -39.22
CA PHE A 122 -0.69 7.06 -38.77
C PHE A 122 -1.91 7.24 -39.68
N LEU A 123 -1.98 8.36 -40.42
CA LEU A 123 -3.14 8.68 -41.28
C LEU A 123 -3.09 8.03 -42.68
N GLN A 124 -2.02 7.32 -43.02
CA GLN A 124 -1.94 6.60 -44.31
C GLN A 124 -2.50 5.17 -44.29
N LEU A 125 -2.98 4.67 -43.14
CA LEU A 125 -3.42 3.28 -43.02
C LEU A 125 -4.93 3.06 -42.85
N PHE A 126 -5.76 4.09 -42.64
CA PHE A 126 -7.19 3.89 -42.38
C PHE A 126 -8.07 4.97 -43.02
N GLY A 127 -8.24 4.87 -44.34
CA GLY A 127 -9.41 5.40 -45.02
C GLY A 127 -10.53 4.36 -44.99
N GLY A 128 -11.68 4.70 -44.41
CA GLY A 128 -12.89 3.86 -44.48
C GLY A 128 -13.85 4.04 -43.30
N ILE A 129 -15.08 4.40 -43.61
CA ILE A 129 -16.20 4.75 -42.71
C ILE A 129 -16.75 3.51 -41.99
N GLY A 130 -17.13 3.65 -40.70
CA GLY A 130 -18.06 2.72 -40.05
C GLY A 130 -17.86 2.60 -38.53
N VAL A 131 -18.89 2.95 -37.77
CA VAL A 131 -18.94 2.88 -36.31
C VAL A 131 -18.67 1.47 -35.79
N ALA A 132 -17.56 1.26 -35.08
CA ALA A 132 -17.43 0.31 -33.96
C ALA A 132 -16.02 0.39 -33.35
N THR A 133 -15.96 0.40 -32.01
CA THR A 133 -14.86 -0.09 -31.16
C THR A 133 -13.46 0.52 -31.26
N ALA A 134 -12.93 0.90 -30.08
CA ALA A 134 -11.59 0.60 -29.56
C ALA A 134 -11.20 1.71 -28.56
N ILE A 135 -11.15 1.54 -27.23
CA ILE A 135 -10.31 0.58 -26.47
C ILE A 135 -9.11 0.12 -27.29
N THR A 136 -8.05 0.92 -27.28
CA THR A 136 -6.69 0.53 -26.85
C THR A 136 -5.70 1.60 -27.34
N VAL A 137 -5.44 2.61 -26.51
CA VAL A 137 -4.26 3.46 -26.70
C VAL A 137 -3.56 3.63 -25.36
N THR A 138 -2.74 2.63 -25.06
CA THR A 138 -1.41 2.63 -24.44
C THR A 138 -1.29 1.30 -23.70
N GLY A 139 -0.28 0.51 -24.04
CA GLY A 139 0.05 -0.76 -23.37
C GLY A 139 0.60 -0.56 -21.96
N GLN A 140 -0.07 0.25 -21.15
CA GLN A 140 0.12 0.32 -19.72
C GLN A 140 -1.18 -0.13 -19.08
N THR A 141 -1.07 -1.16 -18.24
CA THR A 141 -2.12 -1.53 -17.31
C THR A 141 -2.66 -0.26 -16.63
N PRO A 142 -3.99 -0.06 -16.55
CA PRO A 142 -4.53 1.10 -15.89
C PRO A 142 -3.95 1.18 -14.47
N ALA A 143 -3.41 2.35 -14.08
CA ALA A 143 -2.77 2.60 -12.78
C ALA A 143 -3.68 2.34 -11.55
N PHE A 144 -4.93 1.92 -11.79
CA PHE A 144 -5.89 1.46 -10.81
C PHE A 144 -5.75 -0.03 -10.43
N ALA A 145 -4.88 -0.79 -11.11
CA ALA A 145 -4.66 -2.22 -10.84
C ALA A 145 -3.26 -2.55 -10.29
N GLN A 146 -2.43 -1.55 -9.98
CA GLN A 146 -1.08 -1.79 -9.46
C GLN A 146 -1.12 -2.03 -7.95
N SER A 147 -0.60 -3.18 -7.52
CA SER A 147 -0.45 -3.48 -6.09
C SER A 147 0.41 -2.40 -5.39
N PRO A 148 0.24 -2.19 -4.06
CA PRO A 148 1.09 -1.28 -3.29
C PRO A 148 2.58 -1.47 -3.55
N LYS A 149 3.02 -2.74 -3.66
CA LYS A 149 4.41 -3.11 -3.95
C LYS A 149 4.87 -2.74 -5.36
N THR A 150 4.02 -2.89 -6.38
CA THR A 150 4.34 -2.44 -7.75
C THR A 150 4.48 -0.92 -7.79
N ARG A 151 3.64 -0.18 -7.04
CA ARG A 151 3.77 1.28 -6.91
C ARG A 151 5.06 1.67 -6.18
N ALA A 152 5.42 0.96 -5.11
CA ALA A 152 6.67 1.16 -4.39
C ALA A 152 7.90 0.94 -5.30
N ALA A 153 7.92 -0.14 -6.09
CA ALA A 153 9.00 -0.42 -7.03
C ALA A 153 9.14 0.68 -8.10
N ALA A 154 8.02 1.16 -8.65
CA ALA A 154 8.03 2.26 -9.61
C ALA A 154 8.54 3.57 -8.98
N TRP A 155 8.12 3.87 -7.74
CA TRP A 155 8.59 5.05 -7.02
C TRP A 155 10.09 4.99 -6.72
N VAL A 156 10.60 3.85 -6.24
CA VAL A 156 12.03 3.66 -5.98
C VAL A 156 12.84 3.81 -7.27
N ALA A 157 12.38 3.23 -8.37
CA ALA A 157 13.03 3.35 -9.67
C ALA A 157 13.11 4.81 -10.16
N ALA A 158 12.08 5.62 -9.88
CA ALA A 158 12.03 7.03 -10.24
C ALA A 158 12.80 7.96 -9.28
N ASN A 159 13.13 7.51 -8.07
CA ASN A 159 13.75 8.32 -7.02
C ASN A 159 15.10 7.78 -6.55
N LYS A 160 15.81 6.99 -7.38
CA LYS A 160 17.07 6.33 -7.00
C LYS A 160 18.09 7.27 -6.34
N ASP A 161 18.25 8.47 -6.87
CA ASP A 161 19.23 9.46 -6.37
C ASP A 161 18.74 10.25 -5.15
N ARG A 162 17.51 10.01 -4.70
CA ARG A 162 16.83 10.73 -3.59
C ARG A 162 16.23 9.77 -2.56
N LEU A 163 16.63 8.50 -2.55
CA LEU A 163 16.12 7.53 -1.58
C LEU A 163 16.57 7.93 -0.17
N PRO A 164 15.75 7.73 0.86
CA PRO A 164 16.21 7.90 2.22
C PRO A 164 17.18 6.76 2.59
N HIS A 165 18.25 7.10 3.30
CA HIS A 165 19.33 6.19 3.66
C HIS A 165 19.34 5.80 5.16
N THR A 166 18.51 6.45 5.97
CA THR A 166 18.44 6.26 7.43
C THR A 166 17.12 5.64 7.85
N TYR A 167 17.08 5.02 9.03
CA TYR A 167 15.86 4.51 9.62
C TYR A 167 14.74 5.56 9.67
N ALA A 168 15.08 6.77 10.15
CA ALA A 168 14.12 7.85 10.29
C ALA A 168 13.54 8.31 8.93
N GLY A 169 14.36 8.35 7.88
CA GLY A 169 13.87 8.70 6.54
C GLY A 169 13.03 7.58 5.92
N ILE A 170 13.47 6.33 6.04
CA ILE A 170 12.76 5.18 5.45
C ILE A 170 11.39 4.99 6.12
N THR A 171 11.30 5.16 7.44
CA THR A 171 10.05 4.94 8.19
C THR A 171 9.00 6.04 8.02
N GLN A 172 9.33 7.16 7.37
CA GLN A 172 8.34 8.14 6.92
C GLN A 172 7.51 7.64 5.72
N HIS A 173 7.92 6.54 5.08
CA HIS A 173 7.18 5.95 3.97
C HIS A 173 6.24 4.83 4.45
N PRO A 174 5.14 4.58 3.71
CA PRO A 174 4.23 3.47 4.03
C PRO A 174 4.96 2.12 4.07
N ALA A 175 4.47 1.18 4.88
CA ALA A 175 5.12 -0.11 5.12
C ALA A 175 5.45 -0.87 3.83
N ALA A 176 4.60 -0.78 2.80
CA ALA A 176 4.84 -1.41 1.49
C ALA A 176 6.04 -0.84 0.71
N TYR A 177 6.49 0.38 1.01
CA TYR A 177 7.62 1.05 0.35
C TYR A 177 8.96 0.71 1.01
N ARG A 178 8.97 0.62 2.34
CA ARG A 178 10.17 0.43 3.16
C ARG A 178 11.06 -0.74 2.70
N PRO A 179 10.56 -1.98 2.47
CA PRO A 179 11.40 -3.09 2.04
C PRO A 179 11.96 -2.88 0.63
N VAL A 180 11.22 -2.19 -0.25
CA VAL A 180 11.67 -1.90 -1.62
C VAL A 180 12.75 -0.81 -1.63
N ILE A 181 12.62 0.19 -0.75
CA ILE A 181 13.65 1.21 -0.51
C ILE A 181 14.93 0.54 -0.01
N LEU A 182 14.83 -0.25 1.06
CA LEU A 182 15.96 -1.00 1.62
C LEU A 182 16.64 -1.87 0.58
N ALA A 183 15.87 -2.61 -0.23
CA ALA A 183 16.43 -3.47 -1.27
C ALA A 183 17.23 -2.71 -2.33
N ALA A 184 16.94 -1.42 -2.56
CA ALA A 184 17.64 -0.58 -3.52
C ALA A 184 18.88 0.13 -2.96
N LEU A 185 19.08 0.14 -1.64
CA LEU A 185 20.26 0.73 -1.02
C LEU A 185 21.52 -0.14 -1.22
N PRO A 186 22.72 0.46 -1.28
CA PRO A 186 23.99 -0.26 -1.21
C PRO A 186 24.10 -1.15 0.03
N PRO A 187 24.83 -2.28 -0.02
CA PRO A 187 24.96 -3.23 1.09
C PRO A 187 25.31 -2.62 2.45
N ARG A 188 26.25 -1.67 2.47
CA ARG A 188 26.69 -0.99 3.70
C ARG A 188 25.58 -0.15 4.31
N GLU A 189 24.81 0.54 3.47
CA GLU A 189 23.71 1.40 3.91
C GLU A 189 22.51 0.56 4.39
N ARG A 190 22.23 -0.57 3.73
CA ARG A 190 21.26 -1.56 4.23
C ARG A 190 21.63 -2.07 5.61
N ALA A 191 22.89 -2.43 5.81
CA ALA A 191 23.40 -2.87 7.09
C ALA A 191 23.19 -1.80 8.16
N GLN A 192 23.58 -0.55 7.88
CA GLN A 192 23.39 0.57 8.79
C GLN A 192 21.92 0.81 9.13
N ALA A 193 21.04 0.81 8.12
CA ALA A 193 19.60 1.00 8.30
C ALA A 193 19.00 -0.08 9.24
N TRP A 194 19.40 -1.34 9.11
CA TRP A 194 18.96 -2.41 10.02
C TRP A 194 19.53 -2.27 11.44
N VAL A 195 20.79 -1.85 11.58
CA VAL A 195 21.38 -1.55 12.90
C VAL A 195 20.59 -0.43 13.60
N GLU A 196 20.25 0.64 12.89
CA GLU A 196 19.43 1.73 13.41
C GLU A 196 18.01 1.26 13.81
N HIS A 197 17.42 0.32 13.07
CA HIS A 197 16.15 -0.31 13.42
C HIS A 197 16.26 -1.08 14.74
N PHE A 198 17.32 -1.87 14.95
CA PHE A 198 17.53 -2.59 16.21
C PHE A 198 17.74 -1.65 17.40
N ASP A 199 18.47 -0.56 17.21
CA ASP A 199 18.62 0.47 18.25
C ASP A 199 17.29 1.15 18.58
N HIS A 200 16.46 1.39 17.56
CA HIS A 200 15.11 1.91 17.77
C HIS A 200 14.23 0.91 18.51
N TYR A 201 14.29 -0.37 18.13
CA TYR A 201 13.55 -1.44 18.79
C TYR A 201 13.91 -1.54 20.27
N ARG A 202 15.21 -1.50 20.63
CA ARG A 202 15.68 -1.47 22.02
C ARG A 202 15.08 -0.29 22.81
N ARG A 203 15.03 0.91 22.22
CA ARG A 203 14.45 2.10 22.89
C ARG A 203 12.95 1.97 23.14
N LEU A 204 12.21 1.33 22.24
CA LEU A 204 10.77 1.10 22.41
C LEU A 204 10.44 -0.03 23.39
N HIS A 205 11.41 -0.88 23.70
CA HIS A 205 11.26 -2.02 24.61
C HIS A 205 12.28 -1.90 25.76
N PRO A 206 12.06 -1.00 26.74
CA PRO A 206 13.03 -0.76 27.82
C PRO A 206 13.20 -1.96 28.77
N ASN A 207 12.30 -2.93 28.75
CA ASN A 207 12.26 -4.07 29.67
C ASN A 207 12.67 -5.40 28.99
N LEU A 208 13.62 -5.36 28.06
CA LEU A 208 14.14 -6.57 27.41
C LEU A 208 14.85 -7.46 28.42
N THR A 209 14.63 -8.76 28.32
CA THR A 209 15.43 -9.75 29.08
C THR A 209 16.87 -9.81 28.56
N ALA A 210 17.74 -10.50 29.30
CA ALA A 210 19.12 -10.72 28.86
C ALA A 210 19.16 -11.55 27.55
N GLU A 211 18.28 -12.53 27.44
CA GLU A 211 18.13 -13.44 26.29
C GLU A 211 17.62 -12.67 25.06
N GLN A 212 16.56 -11.87 25.23
CA GLN A 212 16.04 -10.99 24.19
C GLN A 212 17.10 -9.99 23.71
N SER A 213 17.87 -9.40 24.63
CA SER A 213 18.97 -8.51 24.29
C SER A 213 20.08 -9.22 23.51
N ALA A 214 20.38 -10.48 23.84
CA ALA A 214 21.35 -11.29 23.12
C ALA A 214 20.91 -11.56 21.67
N VAL A 215 19.64 -11.87 21.44
CA VAL A 215 19.08 -12.03 20.09
C VAL A 215 19.25 -10.76 19.26
N ILE A 216 18.96 -9.58 19.82
CA ILE A 216 19.13 -8.30 19.11
C ILE A 216 20.62 -8.05 18.81
N ASN A 217 21.52 -8.35 19.74
CA ASN A 217 22.97 -8.24 19.52
C ASN A 217 23.44 -9.13 18.37
N ASP A 218 22.91 -10.34 18.27
CA ASP A 218 23.25 -11.26 17.18
C ASP A 218 22.63 -10.83 15.85
N ALA A 219 21.41 -10.30 15.85
CA ALA A 219 20.80 -9.68 14.69
C ALA A 219 21.67 -8.54 14.13
N GLU A 220 22.19 -7.69 15.02
CA GLU A 220 23.08 -6.57 14.67
C GLU A 220 24.39 -7.05 14.04
N LYS A 221 25.03 -8.08 14.63
CA LYS A 221 26.26 -8.69 14.08
C LYS A 221 26.03 -9.30 12.71
N ILE A 222 24.90 -9.98 12.51
CA ILE A 222 24.54 -10.60 11.23
C ILE A 222 24.25 -9.52 10.18
N ALA A 223 23.44 -8.51 10.52
CA ALA A 223 23.09 -7.41 9.61
C ALA A 223 24.33 -6.66 9.07
N LYS A 224 25.37 -6.48 9.90
CA LYS A 224 26.64 -5.83 9.50
C LYS A 224 27.39 -6.56 8.39
N ARG A 225 27.13 -7.86 8.16
CA ARG A 225 27.89 -8.70 7.23
C ARG A 225 27.04 -9.25 6.09
N VAL A 226 25.80 -9.65 6.39
CA VAL A 226 24.96 -10.44 5.47
C VAL A 226 24.67 -9.76 4.14
N PHE A 227 24.59 -8.43 4.10
CA PHE A 227 24.33 -7.71 2.85
C PHE A 227 25.57 -7.64 1.94
N ALA A 228 26.78 -7.72 2.51
CA ALA A 228 28.03 -7.74 1.75
C ALA A 228 28.40 -9.18 1.31
N ASP A 229 28.26 -10.13 2.22
CA ASP A 229 28.61 -11.55 1.98
C ASP A 229 27.56 -12.29 1.14
N GLY A 230 26.32 -11.80 1.18
CA GLY A 230 25.17 -12.45 0.57
C GLY A 230 24.47 -13.45 1.51
N ARG A 231 23.18 -13.63 1.29
CA ARG A 231 22.29 -14.47 2.11
C ARG A 231 22.80 -15.91 2.25
N ASP A 232 23.18 -16.54 1.14
CA ASP A 232 23.47 -17.98 1.11
C ASP A 232 24.65 -18.35 2.01
N GLN A 233 25.67 -17.50 2.07
CA GLN A 233 26.84 -17.69 2.93
C GLN A 233 26.49 -17.61 4.42
N ARG A 234 25.44 -16.86 4.76
CA ARG A 234 25.01 -16.61 6.15
C ARG A 234 23.72 -17.34 6.52
N LEU A 235 23.17 -18.17 5.64
CA LEU A 235 21.89 -18.83 5.85
C LEU A 235 21.82 -19.64 7.16
N PRO A 236 22.86 -20.38 7.59
CA PRO A 236 22.84 -21.07 8.88
C PRO A 236 22.83 -20.13 10.10
N GLU A 237 23.42 -18.94 9.99
CA GLU A 237 23.35 -17.90 11.04
C GLU A 237 21.95 -17.29 11.08
N LEU A 238 21.38 -16.96 9.91
CA LEU A 238 20.02 -16.41 9.79
C LEU A 238 18.95 -17.36 10.37
N ARG A 239 19.04 -18.67 10.08
CA ARG A 239 18.08 -19.65 10.61
C ARG A 239 18.16 -19.79 12.13
N ARG A 240 19.37 -19.74 12.69
CA ARG A 240 19.57 -19.76 14.16
C ARG A 240 19.02 -18.49 14.79
N LEU A 241 19.28 -17.33 14.19
CA LEU A 241 18.72 -16.06 14.62
C LEU A 241 17.19 -16.08 14.61
N GLU A 242 16.58 -16.54 13.53
CA GLU A 242 15.13 -16.63 13.40
C GLU A 242 14.51 -17.55 14.47
N ALA A 243 15.10 -18.74 14.69
CA ALA A 243 14.63 -19.66 15.72
C ALA A 243 14.73 -19.04 17.13
N ALA A 244 15.86 -18.39 17.44
CA ALA A 244 16.05 -17.71 18.72
C ALA A 244 15.07 -16.53 18.90
N ALA A 245 14.87 -15.71 17.86
CA ALA A 245 13.91 -14.62 17.91
C ALA A 245 12.47 -15.10 18.14
N LYS A 246 12.04 -16.15 17.44
CA LYS A 246 10.71 -16.76 17.65
C LYS A 246 10.55 -17.34 19.05
N HIS A 247 11.61 -17.92 19.61
CA HIS A 247 11.60 -18.46 20.96
C HIS A 247 11.45 -17.35 22.02
N GLU A 248 12.27 -16.30 21.93
CA GLU A 248 12.36 -15.26 22.97
C GLU A 248 11.31 -14.15 22.85
N PHE A 249 10.80 -13.88 21.65
CA PHE A 249 9.83 -12.80 21.38
C PHE A 249 8.45 -13.29 20.93
N GLY A 250 8.31 -14.59 20.67
CA GLY A 250 7.16 -15.13 19.96
C GLY A 250 7.13 -14.73 18.47
N PRO A 251 6.18 -15.26 17.68
CA PRO A 251 6.13 -15.03 16.23
C PRO A 251 5.97 -13.56 15.84
N GLU A 252 5.06 -12.84 16.50
CA GLU A 252 4.79 -11.43 16.19
C GLU A 252 5.96 -10.52 16.57
N GLY A 253 6.56 -10.74 17.75
CA GLY A 253 7.71 -9.98 18.19
C GLY A 253 8.94 -10.24 17.31
N ALA A 254 9.16 -11.50 16.90
CA ALA A 254 10.20 -11.85 15.94
C ALA A 254 9.98 -11.20 14.57
N ALA A 255 8.73 -11.15 14.07
CA ALA A 255 8.39 -10.44 12.84
C ALA A 255 8.63 -8.93 12.98
N GLY A 256 8.23 -8.32 14.11
CA GLY A 256 8.51 -6.92 14.45
C GLY A 256 10.02 -6.59 14.48
N LEU A 257 10.83 -7.53 14.94
CA LEU A 257 12.27 -7.38 15.02
C LEU A 257 12.96 -7.58 13.67
N LEU A 258 12.63 -8.66 12.95
CA LEU A 258 13.42 -9.17 11.83
C LEU A 258 12.79 -8.97 10.44
N VAL A 259 11.49 -8.67 10.34
CA VAL A 259 10.77 -8.59 9.06
C VAL A 259 10.18 -7.20 8.84
N ASN A 260 9.45 -6.70 9.83
CA ASN A 260 8.76 -5.42 9.76
C ASN A 260 9.75 -4.30 10.04
N TYR A 261 10.22 -3.65 8.97
CA TYR A 261 11.11 -2.51 9.12
C TYR A 261 10.30 -1.26 9.53
N GLY A 262 10.54 -0.77 10.75
CA GLY A 262 9.79 0.34 11.33
C GLY A 262 8.50 -0.07 12.06
N PRO A 263 7.71 0.92 12.52
CA PRO A 263 6.48 0.67 13.26
C PRO A 263 5.47 -0.10 12.40
N ALA A 264 4.70 -0.98 13.05
CA ALA A 264 3.63 -1.71 12.40
C ALA A 264 2.57 -0.74 11.85
N GLU A 265 2.18 -0.97 10.60
CA GLU A 265 1.04 -0.30 9.99
C GLU A 265 -0.05 -1.34 9.74
N ALA A 266 -1.32 -0.91 9.74
CA ALA A 266 -2.42 -1.77 9.33
C ALA A 266 -2.17 -2.26 7.90
N SER A 267 -2.26 -3.58 7.70
CA SER A 267 -2.00 -4.23 6.42
C SER A 267 -2.99 -3.78 5.35
N VAL A 268 -2.46 -3.38 4.19
CA VAL A 268 -3.26 -2.81 3.09
C VAL A 268 -3.67 -3.90 2.09
N GLY A 269 -4.77 -4.60 2.40
CA GLY A 269 -5.53 -5.42 1.44
C GLY A 269 -4.76 -6.56 0.74
N PRO A 270 -5.43 -7.30 -0.16
CA PRO A 270 -4.81 -8.44 -0.83
C PRO A 270 -3.76 -7.99 -1.85
N GLU A 271 -2.54 -8.54 -1.74
CA GLU A 271 -1.48 -8.35 -2.73
C GLU A 271 -1.59 -9.39 -3.86
N ALA A 272 -1.52 -8.93 -5.11
CA ALA A 272 -1.29 -9.81 -6.26
C ALA A 272 0.07 -10.55 -6.19
N ASN A 273 0.99 -9.98 -5.41
CA ASN A 273 2.34 -10.49 -5.19
C ASN A 273 2.39 -11.45 -4.01
N CYS A 274 3.41 -12.30 -3.99
CA CYS A 274 3.71 -13.11 -2.83
C CYS A 274 4.16 -12.20 -1.66
N THR A 275 3.73 -12.56 -0.45
CA THR A 275 3.90 -11.76 0.78
C THR A 275 4.69 -12.49 1.87
N CYS A 276 4.97 -13.78 1.71
CA CYS A 276 5.79 -14.56 2.63
C CYS A 276 6.82 -15.42 1.89
N ALA A 277 7.80 -15.92 2.63
CA ALA A 277 8.83 -16.83 2.13
C ALA A 277 8.76 -18.16 2.89
N THR A 278 8.63 -19.29 2.17
CA THR A 278 8.61 -20.63 2.78
C THR A 278 9.86 -20.96 3.58
N ASP A 279 10.99 -20.35 3.20
CA ASP A 279 12.31 -20.66 3.78
C ASP A 279 12.65 -19.77 4.99
N SER A 280 11.77 -18.81 5.31
CA SER A 280 11.86 -17.88 6.44
C SER A 280 10.44 -17.37 6.75
N ASP A 281 9.67 -18.22 7.41
CA ASP A 281 8.23 -18.10 7.58
C ASP A 281 7.87 -17.33 8.85
N TYR A 282 7.11 -16.24 8.72
CA TYR A 282 6.62 -15.43 9.83
C TYR A 282 5.09 -15.30 9.83
N CYS A 283 4.40 -16.18 9.09
CA CYS A 283 2.95 -16.25 9.09
C CYS A 283 2.43 -16.82 10.42
N GLY A 284 1.17 -16.49 10.76
CA GLY A 284 0.53 -17.03 11.96
C GLY A 284 0.39 -18.56 11.94
N THR A 285 -0.04 -19.12 10.80
CA THR A 285 -0.11 -20.58 10.61
C THR A 285 1.11 -21.10 9.85
N TYR A 286 1.21 -20.76 8.56
CA TYR A 286 2.38 -21.05 7.72
C TYR A 286 2.30 -20.27 6.39
N CYS A 287 3.42 -20.23 5.68
CA CYS A 287 3.52 -19.69 4.33
C CYS A 287 3.23 -20.77 3.28
N SER A 288 2.12 -20.65 2.54
CA SER A 288 1.76 -21.57 1.47
C SER A 288 2.34 -21.11 0.13
N ARG A 289 3.13 -21.95 -0.54
CA ARG A 289 3.82 -21.62 -1.79
C ARG A 289 2.83 -21.46 -2.96
N GLY A 290 3.07 -20.44 -3.78
CA GLY A 290 2.39 -20.24 -5.06
C GLY A 290 1.09 -19.44 -5.00
N GLY A 291 0.37 -19.40 -6.12
CA GLY A 291 -0.86 -18.61 -6.26
C GLY A 291 -0.65 -17.09 -6.32
N CYS A 292 0.60 -16.64 -6.45
CA CYS A 292 1.01 -15.23 -6.41
C CYS A 292 2.26 -14.97 -7.27
N GLN A 293 2.52 -13.70 -7.61
CA GLN A 293 3.73 -13.32 -8.34
C GLN A 293 4.96 -13.27 -7.39
N LEU A 294 6.03 -13.97 -7.78
CA LEU A 294 7.30 -13.98 -7.06
C LEU A 294 7.89 -12.58 -6.92
N VAL A 295 8.46 -12.28 -5.76
CA VAL A 295 9.19 -11.03 -5.54
C VAL A 295 10.50 -11.30 -4.83
N GLY A 296 11.61 -10.88 -5.45
CA GLY A 296 12.94 -11.12 -4.92
C GLY A 296 13.27 -10.28 -3.69
N ASN A 297 14.04 -10.85 -2.76
CA ASN A 297 14.68 -10.15 -1.63
C ASN A 297 13.78 -9.11 -0.93
N SER A 298 12.58 -9.52 -0.53
CA SER A 298 11.58 -8.62 0.06
C SER A 298 10.77 -9.29 1.19
N CYS A 299 11.07 -10.54 1.52
CA CYS A 299 10.40 -11.31 2.56
C CYS A 299 11.42 -11.94 3.52
N GLY A 300 10.92 -12.50 4.61
CA GLY A 300 11.72 -13.21 5.60
C GLY A 300 12.70 -12.30 6.36
N SER A 301 13.58 -12.94 7.13
CA SER A 301 14.55 -12.25 7.97
C SER A 301 15.39 -11.25 7.17
N LEU A 302 15.38 -10.00 7.61
CA LEU A 302 16.10 -8.86 7.03
C LEU A 302 15.73 -8.51 5.58
N GLY A 303 14.59 -9.02 5.08
CA GLY A 303 14.17 -8.86 3.70
C GLY A 303 15.12 -9.55 2.71
N LEU A 304 15.73 -10.66 3.11
CA LEU A 304 16.72 -11.38 2.28
C LEU A 304 16.13 -12.54 1.49
N PHE A 305 14.86 -12.88 1.70
CA PHE A 305 14.24 -14.03 1.07
C PHE A 305 13.28 -13.60 -0.03
N ASP A 306 13.18 -14.47 -1.03
CA ASP A 306 12.19 -14.32 -2.08
C ASP A 306 10.81 -14.61 -1.53
N CYS A 307 9.90 -13.69 -1.76
CA CYS A 307 8.50 -13.91 -1.51
C CYS A 307 7.98 -14.93 -2.51
N ASN A 308 7.58 -16.11 -2.02
CA ASN A 308 7.16 -17.24 -2.84
C ASN A 308 5.82 -17.86 -2.42
N GLY A 309 5.14 -17.25 -1.44
CA GLY A 309 3.84 -17.72 -0.98
C GLY A 309 2.93 -16.63 -0.39
N ARG A 310 1.82 -17.10 0.17
CA ARG A 310 0.87 -16.32 0.97
C ARG A 310 0.68 -16.93 2.35
N CYS A 311 0.53 -16.08 3.36
CA CYS A 311 0.14 -16.54 4.69
C CYS A 311 -1.29 -17.09 4.67
N THR A 312 -1.48 -18.20 5.38
CA THR A 312 -2.79 -18.84 5.63
C THR A 312 -3.17 -18.75 7.10
#